data_AF-A0A952L6R7-F1
#
_entry.id   AF-A0A952L6R7-F1
#
_cell.length_a   1.000
_cell.length_b   1.000
_cell.length_c   1.000
_cell.angle_alpha   90.00
_cell.angle_beta   90.00
_cell.angle_gamma   90.00
#
_symmetry.space_group_name_H-M   'P 1'
#
loop_
_entity.id
_entity.type
_entity.pdbx_description
1 polymer ?
#
loop_
_entity_poly.entity_id
_entity_poly.type
_entity_poly.pdbx_seq_one_letter_code
_entity_poly.pdbx_strand_id
1 'polypeptide(L)'
;MTVIERPPLWQRLRPWFIGFDIPLLLAVLWMCGWGLLCMYSAGFDHGTRFVDHARNMVLALGLMFIVAQVPPQKLMALAIPLYTIGMVLLIATALFGVTKKGATRWLSIGVTQIQPSELLKLAVPLMLAWWFQKREGLLRWPDFIAAFALLLLPFLLIAKQPDLGTGILVLAAGLYVIFFAGLPWKLILPALLLVAAGATALVLSEDRICAPDVTWPVLKPYQQHRICTLLDPSKDPLGKGFHIIQGEIAIGSGGMTGKGFMQGTQTHLEFIPERTTDFI
;
A
#
# COMPACT_ATOMS: atom_id res chain seq x y z
N MET A 1 8.16 27.59 52.78
CA MET A 1 7.18 26.64 52.21
C MET A 1 7.23 26.78 50.69
N THR A 2 7.91 25.87 49.99
CA THR A 2 7.89 25.85 48.53
C THR A 2 6.52 25.34 48.09
N VAL A 3 5.66 26.24 47.65
CA VAL A 3 4.38 25.89 47.03
C VAL A 3 4.72 25.22 45.70
N ILE A 4 4.67 23.90 45.66
CA ILE A 4 4.76 23.14 44.41
C ILE A 4 3.42 23.38 43.70
N GLU A 5 3.32 24.46 42.94
CA GLU A 5 2.23 24.66 41.99
C GLU A 5 2.27 23.49 41.01
N ARG A 6 1.36 22.53 41.19
CA ARG A 6 1.16 21.47 40.21
C ARG A 6 0.50 22.15 39.01
N PRO A 7 1.17 22.25 37.84
CA PRO A 7 0.54 22.86 36.69
C PRO A 7 -0.76 22.11 36.36
N PRO A 8 -1.84 22.81 35.99
CA PRO A 8 -3.12 22.20 35.64
C PRO A 8 -2.94 21.12 34.57
N LEU A 9 -3.78 20.08 34.59
CA LEU A 9 -3.69 18.91 33.70
C LEU A 9 -3.54 19.31 32.21
N TRP A 10 -4.22 20.39 31.79
CA TRP A 10 -4.10 20.94 30.44
C TRP A 10 -2.68 21.42 30.09
N GLN A 11 -1.97 22.08 31.00
CA GLN A 11 -0.59 22.52 30.76
C GLN A 11 0.42 21.37 30.73
N ARG A 12 0.09 20.22 31.36
CA ARG A 12 0.90 19.00 31.29
C ARG A 12 0.68 18.21 29.99
N LEU A 13 -0.52 18.29 29.42
CA LEU A 13 -0.88 17.63 28.16
C LEU A 13 -0.53 18.47 26.93
N ARG A 14 -0.52 19.80 27.05
CA ARG A 14 -0.20 20.73 25.95
C ARG A 14 1.07 20.38 25.17
N PRO A 15 2.22 20.02 25.79
CA PRO A 15 3.44 19.65 25.06
C PRO A 15 3.28 18.45 24.13
N TRP A 16 2.36 17.52 24.42
CA TRP A 16 2.13 16.31 23.64
C TRP A 16 1.36 16.58 22.33
N PHE A 17 0.70 17.73 22.26
CA PHE A 17 -0.06 18.20 21.10
C PHE A 17 0.60 19.42 20.41
N ILE A 18 1.66 20.00 21.00
CA ILE A 18 2.47 21.06 20.37
C ILE A 18 3.31 20.41 19.26
N GLY A 19 2.87 20.58 18.01
CA GLY A 19 3.52 20.01 16.82
C GLY A 19 2.57 19.23 15.91
N PHE A 20 1.34 18.94 16.36
CA PHE A 20 0.33 18.34 15.51
C PHE A 20 -0.30 19.37 14.57
N ASP A 21 -0.32 19.05 13.28
CA ASP A 21 -1.15 19.73 12.29
C ASP A 21 -2.62 19.36 12.55
N ILE A 22 -3.34 20.26 13.22
CA ILE A 22 -4.75 20.06 13.60
C ILE A 22 -5.63 19.82 12.37
N PRO A 23 -5.54 20.61 11.27
CA PRO A 23 -6.22 20.31 10.02
C PRO A 23 -5.98 18.89 9.51
N LEU A 24 -4.73 18.42 9.49
CA LEU A 24 -4.41 17.07 9.04
C LEU A 24 -5.01 16.01 9.96
N LEU A 25 -4.91 16.20 11.27
CA LEU A 25 -5.50 15.28 12.25
C LEU A 25 -7.02 15.16 12.08
N LEU A 26 -7.72 16.29 11.88
CA LEU A 26 -9.16 16.29 11.63
C LEU A 26 -9.51 15.58 10.33
N ALA A 27 -8.73 15.78 9.26
CA ALA A 27 -8.93 15.07 8.00
C ALA A 27 -8.76 13.55 8.16
N VAL A 28 -7.73 13.11 8.88
CA VAL A 28 -7.51 11.68 9.18
C VAL A 28 -8.66 11.11 10.00
N LEU A 29 -9.09 11.78 11.08
CA LEU A 29 -10.20 11.33 11.92
C LEU A 29 -11.52 11.27 11.13
N TRP A 30 -11.75 12.24 10.23
CA TRP A 30 -12.90 12.24 9.34
C TRP A 30 -12.89 11.03 8.41
N MET A 31 -11.76 10.74 7.75
CA MET A 31 -11.62 9.57 6.88
C MET A 31 -11.77 8.25 7.66
N CYS A 32 -11.23 8.15 8.88
CA CYS A 32 -11.41 6.99 9.75
C CYS A 32 -12.88 6.79 10.13
N GLY A 33 -13.59 7.87 10.47
CA GLY A 33 -15.02 7.84 10.77
C GLY A 33 -15.84 7.37 9.58
N TRP A 34 -15.57 7.92 8.38
CA TRP A 34 -16.23 7.49 7.15
C TRP A 34 -15.93 6.03 6.81
N GLY A 35 -14.67 5.59 6.97
CA GLY A 35 -14.27 4.20 6.78
C GLY A 35 -14.99 3.22 7.71
N LEU A 36 -15.20 3.59 8.98
CA LEU A 36 -15.99 2.79 9.92
C LEU A 36 -17.47 2.70 9.52
N LEU A 37 -18.06 3.80 9.04
CA LEU A 37 -19.43 3.81 8.53
C LEU A 37 -19.57 2.91 7.29
N CYS A 38 -18.66 3.01 6.33
CA CYS A 38 -18.66 2.13 5.15
C CYS A 38 -18.46 0.66 5.54
N MET A 39 -17.51 0.36 6.44
CA MET A 39 -17.27 -1.00 6.94
C MET A 39 -18.50 -1.58 7.63
N TYR A 40 -19.19 -0.78 8.44
CA TYR A 40 -20.42 -1.21 9.09
C TYR A 40 -21.52 -1.49 8.06
N SER A 41 -21.67 -0.63 7.04
CA SER A 41 -22.64 -0.85 5.97
C SER A 41 -22.33 -2.11 5.14
N ALA A 42 -21.06 -2.32 4.76
CA ALA A 42 -20.64 -3.44 3.90
C ALA A 42 -20.54 -4.77 4.66
N GLY A 43 -20.25 -4.71 5.96
CA GLY A 43 -19.92 -5.86 6.81
C GLY A 43 -20.89 -6.13 7.95
N PHE A 44 -22.08 -5.54 7.96
CA PHE A 44 -23.07 -5.71 9.03
C PHE A 44 -23.38 -7.19 9.34
N ASP A 45 -23.46 -8.01 8.29
CA ASP A 45 -23.77 -9.43 8.39
C ASP A 45 -22.53 -10.31 8.69
N HIS A 46 -21.33 -9.70 8.69
CA HIS A 46 -20.07 -10.38 8.95
C HIS A 46 -19.68 -10.27 10.43
N GLY A 47 -20.42 -10.97 11.30
CA GLY A 47 -20.11 -11.27 12.71
C GLY A 47 -19.13 -10.31 13.40
N THR A 48 -17.86 -10.72 13.55
CA THR A 48 -16.84 -9.95 14.30
C THR A 48 -16.08 -8.92 13.47
N ARG A 49 -16.29 -8.84 12.15
CA ARG A 49 -15.41 -8.09 11.23
C ARG A 49 -15.41 -6.59 11.52
N PHE A 50 -16.56 -6.03 11.87
CA PHE A 50 -16.66 -4.64 12.31
C PHE A 50 -15.87 -4.38 13.61
N VAL A 51 -16.03 -5.27 14.61
CA VAL A 51 -15.34 -5.17 15.90
C VAL A 51 -13.82 -5.30 15.74
N ASP A 52 -13.38 -6.25 14.91
CA ASP A 52 -11.96 -6.44 14.58
C ASP A 52 -11.39 -5.22 13.86
N HIS A 53 -12.14 -4.63 12.92
CA HIS A 53 -11.73 -3.41 12.21
C HIS A 53 -11.65 -2.20 13.15
N ALA A 54 -12.65 -1.99 14.01
CA ALA A 54 -12.66 -0.93 15.00
C ALA A 54 -11.50 -1.08 16.00
N ARG A 55 -11.25 -2.29 16.50
CA ARG A 55 -10.08 -2.59 17.37
C ARG A 55 -8.78 -2.24 16.65
N ASN A 56 -8.60 -2.69 15.41
CA ASN A 56 -7.39 -2.43 14.64
C ASN A 56 -7.21 -0.93 14.36
N MET A 57 -8.30 -0.19 14.13
CA MET A 57 -8.28 1.26 13.96
C MET A 57 -7.80 1.97 15.23
N VAL A 58 -8.33 1.59 16.40
CA VAL A 58 -7.89 2.16 17.69
C VAL A 58 -6.42 1.85 17.97
N LEU A 59 -5.96 0.62 17.69
CA LEU A 59 -4.56 0.25 17.82
C LEU A 59 -3.66 1.05 16.86
N ALA A 60 -4.10 1.26 15.62
CA ALA A 60 -3.37 2.04 14.62
C ALA A 60 -3.28 3.52 15.00
N LEU A 61 -4.36 4.12 15.50
CA LEU A 61 -4.37 5.50 16.01
C LEU A 61 -3.45 5.66 17.23
N GLY A 62 -3.46 4.68 18.14
CA GLY A 62 -2.54 4.64 19.27
C GLY A 62 -1.07 4.55 18.84
N LEU A 63 -0.77 3.65 17.89
CA LEU A 63 0.59 3.53 17.34
C LEU A 63 1.02 4.81 16.61
N MET A 64 0.14 5.41 15.80
CA MET A 64 0.39 6.68 15.14
C MET A 64 0.71 7.77 16.16
N PHE A 65 -0.06 7.87 17.24
CA PHE A 65 0.19 8.84 18.30
C PHE A 65 1.56 8.63 18.95
N ILE A 66 1.93 7.39 19.27
CA ILE A 66 3.25 7.05 19.84
C ILE A 66 4.38 7.44 18.88
N VAL A 67 4.27 7.06 17.61
CA VAL A 67 5.29 7.36 16.59
C VAL A 67 5.41 8.86 16.34
N ALA A 68 4.31 9.61 16.40
CA ALA A 68 4.32 11.06 16.27
C ALA A 68 5.08 11.78 17.40
N GLN A 69 5.24 11.16 18.57
CA GLN A 69 6.07 11.70 19.66
C GLN A 69 7.58 11.46 19.43
N VAL A 70 7.98 10.70 18.41
CA VAL A 70 9.38 10.38 18.13
C VAL A 70 10.01 11.47 17.26
N PRO A 71 11.09 12.13 17.70
CA PRO A 71 11.77 13.15 16.90
C PRO A 71 12.30 12.60 15.56
N PRO A 72 12.28 13.39 14.48
CA PRO A 72 12.74 12.97 13.15
C PRO A 72 14.16 12.40 13.13
N GLN A 73 15.07 12.92 13.97
CA GLN A 73 16.46 12.45 14.07
C GLN A 73 16.54 11.01 14.59
N LYS A 74 15.64 10.60 15.51
CA LYS A 74 15.57 9.21 15.98
C LYS A 74 14.97 8.30 14.92
N LEU A 75 13.98 8.78 14.17
CA LEU A 75 13.42 8.05 13.02
C LEU A 75 14.49 7.81 11.94
N MET A 76 15.36 8.79 11.68
CA MET A 76 16.50 8.62 10.77
C MET A 76 17.49 7.57 11.25
N ALA A 77 17.77 7.48 12.56
CA ALA A 77 18.62 6.41 13.11
C ALA A 77 17.98 5.02 12.95
N LEU A 78 16.65 4.93 12.87
CA LEU A 78 15.91 3.70 12.62
C LEU A 78 15.88 3.29 11.14
N ALA A 79 16.35 4.11 10.21
CA ALA A 79 16.30 3.83 8.77
C ALA A 79 17.00 2.51 8.40
N ILE A 80 18.28 2.36 8.81
CA ILE A 80 19.07 1.15 8.56
C ILE A 80 18.46 -0.10 9.22
N PRO A 81 18.14 -0.11 10.54
CA PRO A 81 17.58 -1.31 11.16
C PRO A 81 16.21 -1.66 10.58
N LEU A 82 15.33 -0.70 10.28
CA LEU A 82 14.02 -1.00 9.67
C LEU A 82 14.17 -1.58 8.26
N TYR A 83 15.07 -1.03 7.45
CA TYR A 83 15.32 -1.55 6.10
C TYR A 83 15.92 -2.95 6.14
N THR A 84 16.93 -3.17 6.98
CA THR A 84 17.59 -4.48 7.12
C THR A 84 16.65 -5.54 7.69
N ILE A 85 15.87 -5.23 8.73
CA ILE A 85 14.86 -6.14 9.27
C ILE A 85 13.79 -6.42 8.21
N GLY A 86 13.28 -5.41 7.51
CA GLY A 86 12.30 -5.60 6.43
C GLY A 86 12.82 -6.48 5.30
N MET A 87 14.09 -6.29 4.93
CA MET A 87 14.78 -7.12 3.95
C MET A 87 14.93 -8.56 4.40
N VAL A 88 15.37 -8.80 5.64
CA VAL A 88 15.48 -10.13 6.22
C VAL A 88 14.12 -10.81 6.29
N LEU A 89 13.08 -10.12 6.73
CA LEU A 89 11.71 -10.64 6.78
C LEU A 89 11.18 -10.97 5.38
N LEU A 90 11.48 -10.15 4.37
CA LEU A 90 11.07 -10.42 2.99
C LEU A 90 11.76 -11.67 2.44
N ILE A 91 13.06 -11.84 2.71
CA ILE A 91 13.79 -13.06 2.37
C ILE A 91 13.22 -14.26 3.13
N ALA A 92 12.91 -14.11 4.42
CA ALA A 92 12.29 -15.14 5.22
C ALA A 92 10.93 -15.56 4.65
N THR A 93 10.11 -14.63 4.17
CA THR A 93 8.84 -14.95 3.47
C THR A 93 9.08 -15.69 2.16
N ALA A 94 10.17 -15.41 1.44
CA ALA A 94 10.50 -16.18 0.24
C ALA A 94 10.86 -17.64 0.54
N LEU A 95 11.32 -17.95 1.75
CA LEU A 95 11.74 -19.31 2.17
C LEU A 95 10.65 -20.06 2.97
N PHE A 96 9.96 -19.35 3.86
CA PHE A 96 9.03 -19.90 4.86
C PHE A 96 7.63 -19.26 4.80
N GLY A 97 7.34 -18.49 3.74
CA GLY A 97 6.06 -17.80 3.58
C GLY A 97 4.91 -18.76 3.39
N VAL A 98 3.74 -18.35 3.88
CA VAL A 98 2.47 -19.08 3.70
C VAL A 98 1.81 -18.63 2.40
N THR A 99 1.47 -19.58 1.54
CA THR A 99 0.71 -19.32 0.30
C THR A 99 -0.76 -19.10 0.62
N LYS A 100 -1.29 -17.90 0.35
CA LYS A 100 -2.73 -17.60 0.37
C LYS A 100 -3.17 -17.02 -0.97
N LYS A 101 -4.30 -17.47 -1.49
CA LYS A 101 -4.87 -17.00 -2.79
C LYS A 101 -3.84 -17.02 -3.94
N GLY A 102 -2.93 -17.99 -3.94
CA GLY A 102 -1.88 -18.14 -4.96
C GLY A 102 -0.65 -17.23 -4.80
N ALA A 103 -0.52 -16.51 -3.68
CA ALA A 103 0.66 -15.67 -3.41
C ALA A 103 1.29 -15.95 -2.03
N THR A 104 2.62 -16.04 -2.00
CA THR A 104 3.45 -16.23 -0.80
C THR A 104 3.92 -14.87 -0.27
N ARG A 105 3.05 -14.17 0.45
CA ARG A 105 3.29 -12.80 0.94
C ARG A 105 3.31 -12.67 2.46
N TRP A 106 2.80 -13.68 3.16
CA TRP A 106 2.55 -13.63 4.59
C TRP A 106 3.53 -14.54 5.33
N LEU A 107 4.13 -14.03 6.40
CA LEU A 107 4.93 -14.81 7.33
C LEU A 107 4.08 -15.12 8.56
N SER A 108 3.95 -16.39 8.91
CA SER A 108 3.26 -16.82 10.13
C SER A 108 4.24 -16.81 11.30
N ILE A 109 4.00 -15.97 12.30
CA ILE A 109 4.82 -15.88 13.53
C ILE A 109 4.12 -16.64 14.68
N GLY A 110 3.27 -17.60 14.35
CA GLY A 110 2.48 -18.41 15.29
C GLY A 110 1.26 -17.67 15.84
N VAL A 111 1.44 -16.45 16.38
CA VAL A 111 0.35 -15.66 16.98
C VAL A 111 -0.37 -14.78 15.95
N THR A 112 0.38 -14.22 15.00
CA THR A 112 -0.15 -13.33 13.96
C THR A 112 0.56 -13.56 12.64
N GLN A 113 -0.05 -13.07 11.56
CA GLN A 113 0.55 -13.05 10.23
C GLN A 113 1.02 -11.65 9.91
N ILE A 114 2.30 -11.51 9.57
CA ILE A 114 2.90 -10.23 9.19
C ILE A 114 3.18 -10.24 7.70
N GLN A 115 2.90 -9.11 7.03
CA GLN A 115 3.26 -8.87 5.65
C GLN A 115 4.52 -7.98 5.62
N PRO A 116 5.72 -8.52 5.32
CA PRO A 116 6.95 -7.73 5.38
C PRO A 116 7.00 -6.57 4.37
N SER A 117 6.29 -6.69 3.25
CA SER A 117 6.23 -5.63 2.24
C SER A 117 5.55 -4.35 2.76
N GLU A 118 4.68 -4.45 3.77
CA GLU A 118 4.10 -3.28 4.46
C GLU A 118 5.16 -2.47 5.21
N LEU A 119 6.09 -3.16 5.89
CA LEU A 119 7.21 -2.51 6.58
C LEU A 119 8.14 -1.80 5.58
N LEU A 120 8.39 -2.41 4.42
CA LEU A 120 9.27 -1.83 3.40
C LEU A 120 8.67 -0.60 2.70
N LYS A 121 7.35 -0.43 2.67
CA LYS A 121 6.73 0.82 2.20
C LYS A 121 7.20 2.04 2.98
N LEU A 122 7.49 1.87 4.28
CA LEU A 122 8.01 2.93 5.13
C LEU A 122 9.54 2.93 5.18
N ALA A 123 10.15 1.74 5.27
CA ALA A 123 11.59 1.61 5.46
C ALA A 123 12.41 2.02 4.22
N VAL A 124 11.92 1.77 3.00
CA VAL A 124 12.66 2.08 1.77
C VAL A 124 12.81 3.59 1.55
N PRO A 125 11.74 4.41 1.56
CA PRO A 125 11.88 5.86 1.44
C PRO A 125 12.73 6.45 2.57
N LEU A 126 12.58 5.94 3.79
CA LEU A 126 13.37 6.38 4.95
C LEU A 126 14.86 6.04 4.80
N MET A 127 15.20 4.86 4.30
CA MET A 127 16.58 4.44 4.02
C MET A 127 17.21 5.29 2.92
N LEU A 128 16.47 5.58 1.85
CA LEU A 128 16.94 6.45 0.77
C LEU A 128 17.16 7.88 1.27
N ALA A 129 16.24 8.42 2.07
CA ALA A 129 16.39 9.73 2.68
C ALA A 129 17.64 9.80 3.57
N TRP A 130 17.86 8.78 4.41
CA TRP A 130 19.05 8.65 5.23
C TRP A 130 20.34 8.56 4.39
N TRP A 131 20.32 7.78 3.30
CA TRP A 131 21.46 7.61 2.40
C TRP A 131 21.91 8.92 1.77
N PHE A 132 20.96 9.71 1.25
CA PHE A 132 21.25 11.00 0.62
C PHE A 132 21.65 12.07 1.65
N GLN A 133 20.98 12.12 2.80
CA GLN A 133 21.34 13.05 3.87
C GLN A 133 22.78 12.82 4.36
N LYS A 134 23.22 11.57 4.51
CA LYS A 134 24.58 11.27 4.98
C LYS A 134 25.67 11.70 3.99
N ARG A 135 25.31 11.90 2.73
CA ARG A 135 26.20 12.26 1.61
C ARG A 135 25.94 13.67 1.09
N GLU A 136 25.18 14.47 1.83
CA GLU A 136 24.86 15.84 1.49
C GLU A 136 26.13 16.65 1.21
N GLY A 137 26.14 17.39 0.10
CA GLY A 137 27.30 18.18 -0.36
C GLY A 137 28.39 17.40 -1.13
N LEU A 138 28.31 16.06 -1.19
CA LEU A 138 29.25 15.21 -1.95
C LEU A 138 28.57 14.29 -2.95
N LEU A 139 27.31 14.57 -3.32
CA LEU A 139 26.54 13.72 -4.22
C LEU A 139 27.24 13.57 -5.58
N ARG A 140 27.57 12.33 -5.92
CA ARG A 140 28.13 11.92 -7.22
C ARG A 140 27.20 10.89 -7.87
N TRP A 141 27.37 10.69 -9.17
CA TRP A 141 26.63 9.67 -9.93
C TRP A 141 26.61 8.26 -9.31
N PRO A 142 27.70 7.75 -8.67
CA PRO A 142 27.66 6.46 -7.97
C PRO A 142 26.67 6.40 -6.80
N ASP A 143 26.39 7.54 -6.14
CA ASP A 143 25.44 7.57 -5.02
C ASP A 143 24.01 7.33 -5.48
N PHE A 144 23.67 7.80 -6.69
CA PHE A 144 22.41 7.50 -7.35
C PHE A 144 22.33 6.03 -7.75
N ILE A 145 23.41 5.44 -8.28
CA ILE A 145 23.45 4.00 -8.62
C ILE A 145 23.20 3.15 -7.35
N ALA A 146 23.86 3.50 -6.24
CA ALA A 146 23.65 2.82 -4.98
C ALA A 146 22.21 3.00 -4.45
N ALA A 147 21.63 4.20 -4.57
CA ALA A 147 20.25 4.45 -4.20
C ALA A 147 19.26 3.63 -5.06
N PHE A 148 19.49 3.54 -6.37
CA PHE A 148 18.72 2.66 -7.25
C PHE A 148 18.88 1.18 -6.88
N ALA A 149 20.06 0.73 -6.47
CA ALA A 149 20.25 -0.63 -5.98
C ALA A 149 19.48 -0.89 -4.67
N LEU A 150 19.51 0.05 -3.72
CA LEU A 150 18.73 -0.01 -2.48
C LEU A 150 17.21 0.00 -2.72
N LEU A 151 16.75 0.58 -3.84
CA LEU A 151 15.34 0.58 -4.23
C LEU A 151 14.94 -0.69 -5.00
N LEU A 152 15.73 -1.08 -6.00
CA LEU A 152 15.40 -2.18 -6.91
C LEU A 152 15.46 -3.53 -6.20
N LEU A 153 16.37 -3.69 -5.23
CA LEU A 153 16.54 -4.95 -4.50
C LEU A 153 15.25 -5.39 -3.76
N PRO A 154 14.62 -4.56 -2.88
CA PRO A 154 13.35 -4.92 -2.28
C PRO A 154 12.21 -5.01 -3.30
N PHE A 155 12.17 -4.14 -4.31
CA PHE A 155 11.16 -4.17 -5.36
C PHE A 155 11.13 -5.52 -6.09
N LEU A 156 12.28 -6.02 -6.54
CA LEU A 156 12.39 -7.28 -7.27
C LEU A 156 12.00 -8.48 -6.41
N LEU A 157 12.33 -8.46 -5.12
CA LEU A 157 11.92 -9.50 -4.19
C LEU A 157 10.39 -9.50 -3.96
N ILE A 158 9.77 -8.32 -3.83
CA ILE A 158 8.32 -8.19 -3.70
C ILE A 158 7.62 -8.64 -5.01
N ALA A 159 8.13 -8.25 -6.17
CA ALA A 159 7.61 -8.67 -7.47
C ALA A 159 7.66 -10.20 -7.65
N LYS A 160 8.68 -10.85 -7.09
CA LYS A 160 8.81 -12.33 -7.06
C LYS A 160 7.79 -13.01 -6.13
N GLN A 161 7.22 -12.30 -5.15
CA GLN A 161 6.19 -12.78 -4.21
C GLN A 161 4.75 -12.61 -4.74
N PRO A 162 4.58 -12.80 -6.05
CA PRO A 162 3.51 -12.21 -6.86
C PRO A 162 2.82 -10.94 -6.34
N ASP A 163 3.49 -10.01 -5.64
CA ASP A 163 2.87 -8.84 -4.99
C ASP A 163 3.16 -7.53 -5.73
N LEU A 164 2.82 -7.49 -7.02
CA LEU A 164 3.19 -6.38 -7.89
C LEU A 164 2.63 -5.03 -7.42
N GLY A 165 1.42 -5.01 -6.87
CA GLY A 165 0.79 -3.77 -6.38
C GLY A 165 1.61 -3.10 -5.29
N THR A 166 2.00 -3.84 -4.24
CA THR A 166 2.86 -3.31 -3.17
C THR A 166 4.24 -2.94 -3.70
N GLY A 167 4.79 -3.73 -4.63
CA GLY A 167 6.07 -3.42 -5.28
C GLY A 167 6.07 -2.08 -5.99
N ILE A 168 5.01 -1.77 -6.76
CA ILE A 168 4.87 -0.49 -7.46
C ILE A 168 4.78 0.67 -6.46
N LEU A 169 4.07 0.51 -5.34
CA LEU A 169 4.00 1.55 -4.30
C LEU A 169 5.38 1.83 -3.67
N VAL A 170 6.15 0.79 -3.35
CA VAL A 170 7.52 0.91 -2.84
C VAL A 170 8.43 1.59 -3.87
N LEU A 171 8.32 1.17 -5.14
CA LEU A 171 9.09 1.73 -6.24
C LEU A 171 8.78 3.22 -6.42
N ALA A 172 7.50 3.60 -6.45
CA ALA A 172 7.06 4.98 -6.60
C ALA A 172 7.53 5.86 -5.43
N ALA A 173 7.35 5.38 -4.19
CA ALA A 173 7.77 6.12 -3.00
C ALA A 173 9.30 6.30 -2.96
N GLY A 174 10.08 5.30 -3.34
CA GLY A 174 11.54 5.40 -3.42
C GLY A 174 12.04 6.29 -4.55
N LEU A 175 11.43 6.19 -5.75
CA LEU A 175 11.73 7.07 -6.88
C LEU A 175 11.43 8.53 -6.55
N TYR A 176 10.35 8.79 -5.81
CA TYR A 176 10.03 10.13 -5.32
C TYR A 176 11.17 10.69 -4.47
N VAL A 177 11.70 9.92 -3.51
CA VAL A 177 12.85 10.37 -2.68
C VAL A 177 14.10 10.61 -3.54
N ILE A 178 14.41 9.72 -4.49
CA ILE A 178 15.56 9.88 -5.39
C ILE A 178 15.41 11.14 -6.26
N PHE A 179 14.20 11.45 -6.72
CA PHE A 179 13.92 12.66 -7.46
C PHE A 179 14.18 13.92 -6.62
N PHE A 180 13.65 13.96 -5.39
CA PHE A 180 13.87 15.08 -4.47
C PHE A 180 15.33 15.24 -4.04
N ALA A 181 16.12 14.17 -4.07
CA ALA A 181 17.56 14.22 -3.81
C ALA A 181 18.37 14.90 -4.94
N GLY A 182 17.74 15.28 -6.05
CA GLY A 182 18.37 16.06 -7.12
C GLY A 182 18.57 15.32 -8.44
N LEU A 183 17.91 14.17 -8.65
CA LEU A 183 17.96 13.47 -9.95
C LEU A 183 17.30 14.36 -11.04
N PRO A 184 17.99 14.66 -12.15
CA PRO A 184 17.42 15.53 -13.18
C PRO A 184 16.22 14.89 -13.87
N TRP A 185 15.18 15.70 -14.13
CA TRP A 185 13.96 15.26 -14.84
C TRP A 185 14.23 14.62 -16.21
N LYS A 186 15.36 15.00 -16.83
CA LYS A 186 15.85 14.42 -18.10
C LYS A 186 16.08 12.91 -18.05
N LEU A 187 16.32 12.33 -16.86
CA LEU A 187 16.48 10.88 -16.68
C LEU A 187 15.17 10.18 -16.31
N ILE A 188 14.27 10.87 -15.61
CA ILE A 188 12.98 10.32 -15.18
C ILE A 188 11.98 10.32 -16.34
N LEU A 189 11.92 11.39 -17.11
CA LEU A 189 10.94 11.56 -18.18
C LEU A 189 11.03 10.46 -19.25
N PRO A 190 12.21 10.05 -19.76
CA PRO A 190 12.30 8.95 -20.71
C PRO A 190 11.80 7.62 -20.12
N ALA A 191 12.12 7.34 -18.85
CA ALA A 191 11.66 6.12 -18.19
C ALA A 191 10.13 6.11 -18.03
N LEU A 192 9.53 7.23 -17.63
CA LEU A 192 8.07 7.37 -17.55
C LEU A 192 7.40 7.24 -18.93
N LEU A 193 7.97 7.86 -19.96
CA LEU A 193 7.46 7.77 -21.33
C LEU A 193 7.55 6.35 -21.87
N LEU A 194 8.63 5.61 -21.57
CA LEU A 194 8.76 4.20 -21.94
C LEU A 194 7.72 3.32 -21.25
N VAL A 195 7.47 3.54 -19.95
CA VAL A 195 6.42 2.82 -19.22
C VAL A 195 5.04 3.14 -19.78
N ALA A 196 4.76 4.42 -20.04
CA ALA A 196 3.49 4.85 -20.62
C ALA A 196 3.30 4.29 -22.03
N ALA A 197 4.33 4.35 -22.88
CA ALA A 197 4.31 3.77 -24.22
C ALA A 197 4.08 2.25 -24.18
N GLY A 198 4.73 1.54 -23.25
CA GLY A 198 4.52 0.11 -23.04
C GLY A 198 3.09 -0.22 -22.60
N ALA A 199 2.53 0.54 -21.66
CA ALA A 199 1.14 0.39 -21.23
C ALA A 199 0.16 0.67 -22.37
N THR A 200 0.35 1.75 -23.12
CA THR A 200 -0.48 2.09 -24.28
C THR A 200 -0.38 1.04 -25.38
N ALA A 201 0.82 0.53 -25.66
CA ALA A 201 1.02 -0.54 -26.63
C ALA A 201 0.31 -1.84 -26.22
N LEU A 202 0.30 -2.17 -24.92
CA LEU A 202 -0.45 -3.30 -24.37
C LEU A 202 -1.96 -3.15 -24.56
N VAL A 203 -2.50 -1.97 -24.27
CA VAL A 203 -3.93 -1.66 -24.43
C VAL A 203 -4.33 -1.69 -25.91
N LEU A 204 -3.56 -1.03 -26.80
CA LEU A 204 -3.87 -0.99 -28.23
C LEU A 204 -3.73 -2.35 -28.92
N SER A 205 -2.92 -3.24 -28.36
CA SER A 205 -2.65 -4.56 -28.94
C SER A 205 -3.44 -5.68 -28.27
N GLU A 206 -4.41 -5.34 -27.41
CA GLU A 206 -5.15 -6.30 -26.61
C GLU A 206 -5.72 -7.45 -27.44
N ASP A 207 -6.41 -7.14 -28.55
CA ASP A 207 -7.06 -8.14 -29.42
C ASP A 207 -6.09 -9.19 -29.95
N ARG A 208 -4.84 -8.79 -30.19
CA ARG A 208 -3.79 -9.67 -30.71
C ARG A 208 -3.11 -10.46 -29.60
N ILE A 209 -2.89 -9.80 -28.46
CA ILE A 209 -2.06 -10.30 -27.38
C ILE A 209 -2.83 -11.23 -26.42
N CYS A 210 -4.15 -11.06 -26.35
CA CYS A 210 -5.06 -11.87 -25.54
C CYS A 210 -5.85 -12.90 -26.37
N ALA A 211 -5.46 -13.13 -27.62
CA ALA A 211 -5.99 -14.22 -28.43
C ALA A 211 -5.64 -15.59 -27.80
N PRO A 212 -6.53 -16.59 -27.91
CA PRO A 212 -6.38 -17.89 -27.24
C PRO A 212 -5.09 -18.65 -27.61
N ASP A 213 -4.53 -18.40 -28.79
CA ASP A 213 -3.33 -19.10 -29.30
C ASP A 213 -2.01 -18.37 -29.00
N VAL A 214 -2.05 -17.22 -28.32
CA VAL A 214 -0.86 -16.41 -28.02
C VAL A 214 -0.41 -16.66 -26.60
N THR A 215 0.74 -17.30 -26.41
CA THR A 215 1.37 -17.46 -25.10
C THR A 215 2.53 -16.49 -24.93
N TRP A 216 2.56 -15.78 -23.81
CA TRP A 216 3.65 -14.87 -23.52
C TRP A 216 4.83 -15.64 -22.93
N PRO A 217 6.03 -15.61 -23.53
CA PRO A 217 7.16 -16.44 -23.08
C PRO A 217 7.69 -16.07 -21.68
N VAL A 218 7.42 -14.84 -21.22
CA VAL A 218 7.93 -14.31 -19.94
C VAL A 218 6.91 -14.45 -18.80
N LEU A 219 5.62 -14.50 -19.11
CA LEU A 219 4.56 -14.49 -18.11
C LEU A 219 4.03 -15.90 -17.86
N LYS A 220 3.75 -16.22 -16.59
CA LYS A 220 3.02 -17.43 -16.25
C LYS A 220 1.58 -17.35 -16.77
N PRO A 221 0.93 -18.46 -17.12
CA PRO A 221 -0.44 -18.46 -17.64
C PRO A 221 -1.43 -17.68 -16.76
N TYR A 222 -1.33 -17.81 -15.43
CA TYR A 222 -2.22 -17.04 -14.53
C TYR A 222 -1.99 -15.52 -14.59
N GLN A 223 -0.76 -15.07 -14.85
CA GLN A 223 -0.43 -13.64 -14.96
C GLN A 223 -0.99 -13.08 -16.26
N GLN A 224 -0.83 -13.83 -17.36
CA GLN A 224 -1.40 -13.49 -18.64
C GLN A 224 -2.94 -13.41 -18.57
N HIS A 225 -3.59 -14.40 -17.96
CA HIS A 225 -5.04 -14.36 -17.78
C HIS A 225 -5.51 -13.16 -16.98
N ARG A 226 -4.79 -12.76 -15.91
CA ARG A 226 -5.15 -11.56 -15.13
C ARG A 226 -5.05 -10.26 -15.94
N ILE A 227 -4.03 -10.13 -16.79
CA ILE A 227 -3.88 -8.95 -17.66
C ILE A 227 -5.02 -8.94 -18.70
N CYS A 228 -5.30 -10.07 -19.34
CA CYS A 228 -6.35 -10.14 -20.36
C CYS A 228 -7.75 -9.92 -19.79
N THR A 229 -8.07 -10.47 -18.61
CA THR A 229 -9.35 -10.22 -17.94
C THR A 229 -9.46 -8.78 -17.42
N LEU A 230 -8.34 -8.10 -17.11
CA LEU A 230 -8.33 -6.69 -16.73
C LEU A 230 -8.61 -5.78 -17.94
N LEU A 231 -8.06 -6.11 -19.11
CA LEU A 231 -8.26 -5.35 -20.34
C LEU A 231 -9.68 -5.54 -20.89
N ASP A 232 -10.16 -6.77 -20.93
CA ASP A 232 -11.54 -7.09 -21.30
C ASP A 232 -12.16 -8.16 -20.38
N PRO A 233 -12.96 -7.73 -19.38
CA PRO A 233 -13.64 -8.66 -18.49
C PRO A 233 -14.82 -9.38 -19.17
N SER A 234 -15.29 -8.92 -20.33
CA SER A 234 -16.45 -9.50 -21.03
C SER A 234 -16.16 -10.83 -21.73
N LYS A 235 -14.88 -11.16 -21.95
CA LYS A 235 -14.43 -12.45 -22.53
C LYS A 235 -14.72 -13.66 -21.64
N ASP A 236 -14.86 -13.46 -20.33
CA ASP A 236 -15.23 -14.51 -19.37
C ASP A 236 -16.16 -13.95 -18.27
N PRO A 237 -17.44 -13.67 -18.62
CA PRO A 237 -18.35 -12.95 -17.75
C PRO A 237 -18.88 -13.79 -16.60
N LEU A 238 -18.77 -15.12 -16.68
CA LEU A 238 -19.22 -16.07 -15.65
C LEU A 238 -18.06 -16.61 -14.79
N GLY A 239 -16.83 -16.52 -15.27
CA GLY A 239 -15.63 -16.95 -14.55
C GLY A 239 -14.87 -15.78 -13.94
N LYS A 240 -13.68 -15.49 -14.49
CA LYS A 240 -12.73 -14.54 -13.89
C LYS A 240 -13.16 -13.08 -14.01
N GLY A 241 -13.95 -12.72 -15.02
CA GLY A 241 -14.47 -11.37 -15.23
C GLY A 241 -15.70 -11.05 -14.38
N PHE A 242 -16.40 -12.06 -13.85
CA PHE A 242 -17.65 -11.89 -13.12
C PHE A 242 -17.54 -10.88 -11.97
N HIS A 243 -16.49 -10.98 -11.14
CA HIS A 243 -16.32 -10.08 -10.00
C HIS A 243 -15.99 -8.64 -10.41
N ILE A 244 -15.28 -8.45 -11.52
CA ILE A 244 -14.99 -7.12 -12.06
C ILE A 244 -16.28 -6.49 -12.56
N ILE A 245 -17.07 -7.23 -13.34
CA ILE A 245 -18.36 -6.78 -13.88
C ILE A 245 -19.35 -6.44 -12.75
N GLN A 246 -19.46 -7.28 -11.72
CA GLN A 246 -20.35 -6.99 -10.58
C GLN A 246 -19.87 -5.77 -9.79
N GLY A 247 -18.56 -5.56 -9.67
CA GLY A 247 -17.97 -4.35 -9.10
C GLY A 247 -18.34 -3.09 -9.90
N GLU A 248 -18.22 -3.14 -11.23
CA GLU A 248 -18.62 -2.04 -12.13
C GLU A 248 -20.12 -1.74 -12.04
N ILE A 249 -20.97 -2.78 -11.99
CA ILE A 249 -22.42 -2.62 -11.79
C ILE A 249 -22.72 -2.03 -10.41
N ALA A 250 -22.00 -2.44 -9.37
CA ALA A 250 -22.18 -1.89 -8.02
C ALA A 250 -21.87 -0.39 -8.00
N ILE A 251 -20.75 0.04 -8.60
CA ILE A 251 -20.37 1.46 -8.72
C ILE A 251 -21.39 2.21 -9.59
N GLY A 252 -21.68 1.68 -10.78
CA GLY A 252 -22.59 2.32 -11.74
C GLY A 252 -24.01 2.48 -11.21
N SER A 253 -24.51 1.51 -10.45
CA SER A 253 -25.85 1.58 -9.85
C SER A 253 -25.94 2.49 -8.62
N GLY A 254 -24.81 2.90 -8.04
CA GLY A 254 -24.76 3.88 -6.95
C GLY A 254 -24.81 5.33 -7.42
N GLY A 255 -24.39 5.62 -8.65
CA GLY A 255 -24.30 7.00 -9.16
C GLY A 255 -23.45 7.92 -8.27
N MET A 256 -23.67 9.24 -8.34
CA MET A 256 -22.88 10.23 -7.60
C MET A 256 -23.18 10.27 -6.08
N THR A 257 -24.37 9.85 -5.67
CA THR A 257 -24.83 9.91 -4.27
C THR A 257 -24.74 8.58 -3.54
N GLY A 258 -24.39 7.50 -4.24
CA GLY A 258 -24.54 6.14 -3.74
C GLY A 258 -26.00 5.70 -3.66
N LYS A 259 -26.21 4.42 -3.34
CA LYS A 259 -27.56 3.88 -3.07
C LYS A 259 -28.10 4.25 -1.69
N GLY A 260 -27.27 4.83 -0.82
CA GLY A 260 -27.60 5.07 0.59
C GLY A 260 -27.01 4.03 1.53
N PHE A 261 -26.95 4.38 2.81
CA PHE A 261 -26.39 3.54 3.87
C PHE A 261 -27.19 2.23 4.01
N MET A 262 -26.50 1.09 3.98
CA MET A 262 -27.08 -0.27 4.04
C MET A 262 -28.02 -0.65 2.89
N GLN A 263 -27.97 0.06 1.75
CA GLN A 263 -28.81 -0.23 0.57
C GLN A 263 -28.02 -0.82 -0.61
N GLY A 264 -26.81 -1.34 -0.35
CA GLY A 264 -25.95 -1.94 -1.36
C GLY A 264 -26.45 -3.32 -1.81
N THR A 265 -27.18 -3.39 -2.93
CA THR A 265 -27.74 -4.66 -3.41
C THR A 265 -26.68 -5.69 -3.78
N GLN A 266 -25.59 -5.29 -4.46
CA GLN A 266 -24.52 -6.18 -4.90
C GLN A 266 -23.63 -6.66 -3.75
N THR A 267 -23.43 -5.79 -2.74
CA THR A 267 -22.72 -6.16 -1.53
C THR A 267 -23.58 -7.10 -0.71
N HIS A 268 -24.84 -6.81 -0.42
CA HIS A 268 -25.68 -7.63 0.45
C HIS A 268 -26.10 -8.99 -0.16
N LEU A 269 -26.29 -9.08 -1.47
CA LEU A 269 -26.68 -10.32 -2.15
C LEU A 269 -25.50 -11.25 -2.52
N GLU A 270 -24.29 -10.98 -2.00
CA GLU A 270 -23.10 -11.83 -2.13
C GLU A 270 -22.61 -12.09 -3.56
N PHE A 271 -23.02 -11.26 -4.52
CA PHE A 271 -22.50 -11.31 -5.89
C PHE A 271 -21.02 -10.91 -5.98
N ILE A 272 -20.50 -10.25 -4.94
CA ILE A 272 -19.10 -9.82 -4.85
C ILE A 272 -18.43 -10.53 -3.65
N PRO A 273 -17.46 -11.44 -3.88
CA PRO A 273 -16.66 -12.01 -2.81
C PRO A 273 -15.76 -10.93 -2.22
N GLU A 274 -15.45 -11.04 -0.93
CA GLU A 274 -14.56 -10.09 -0.24
C GLU A 274 -15.07 -8.64 -0.24
N ARG A 275 -16.40 -8.45 -0.24
CA ARG A 275 -17.11 -7.16 -0.10
C ARG A 275 -16.62 -6.27 1.05
N THR A 276 -15.99 -6.87 2.06
CA THR A 276 -15.49 -6.22 3.27
C THR A 276 -13.97 -6.01 3.30
N THR A 277 -13.25 -6.26 2.19
CA THR A 277 -11.86 -5.79 2.00
C THR A 277 -11.69 -5.03 0.69
N ASP A 278 -12.17 -5.58 -0.42
CA ASP A 278 -11.79 -5.12 -1.76
C ASP A 278 -12.82 -4.13 -2.34
N PHE A 279 -14.04 -4.09 -1.77
CA PHE A 279 -15.18 -3.31 -2.26
C PHE A 279 -15.90 -2.54 -1.12
N ILE A 280 -15.14 -1.73 -0.37
CA ILE A 280 -15.65 -0.83 0.68
C ILE A 280 -16.09 0.51 0.09
#